data_AF-A0A0J6T0L5-F1
#
_entry.id   AF-A0A0J6T0L5-F1
#
_cell.length_a   1.000
_cell.length_b   1.000
_cell.length_c   1.000
_cell.angle_alpha   90.00
_cell.angle_beta   90.00
_cell.angle_gamma   90.00
#
_symmetry.space_group_name_H-M   'P 1'
#
loop_
_entity.id
_entity.type
_entity.pdbx_description
1 polymer ?
#
loop_
_entity_poly.entity_id
_entity_poly.type
_entity_poly.pdbx_seq_one_letter_code
_entity_poly.pdbx_strand_id
1 'polypeptide(L)'
;MSQTDTSRTMVRKFFAGRERNFQLRLGEIHELERNCSAGIGEVMARLATHRFGVNDIWEPVRLGLIGGGASALEADLTVQTYHPPHYPIAEFLSLAVEIVQGAVNGVPPGKDETEGASAQAPGTSPSSSAPERSRGSRRKR
;
A
#
# COMPACT_ATOMS: atom_id res chain seq x y z
N MET A 1 15.75 19.45 -21.58
CA MET A 1 14.87 19.29 -20.41
C MET A 1 15.36 18.06 -19.66
N SER A 2 15.98 18.20 -18.50
CA SER A 2 16.38 17.03 -17.69
C SER A 2 15.14 16.22 -17.36
N GLN A 3 15.19 14.90 -17.55
CA GLN A 3 14.12 14.01 -17.10
C GLN A 3 13.99 14.16 -15.58
N THR A 4 12.81 14.55 -15.11
CA THR A 4 12.52 14.55 -13.68
C THR A 4 12.41 13.10 -13.22
N ASP A 5 13.29 12.68 -12.33
CA ASP A 5 13.24 11.36 -11.72
C ASP A 5 12.01 11.25 -10.81
N THR A 6 11.00 10.53 -11.26
CA THR A 6 9.75 10.28 -10.51
C THR A 6 9.71 8.89 -9.87
N SER A 7 10.82 8.14 -9.90
CA SER A 7 10.91 6.76 -9.40
C SER A 7 10.45 6.60 -7.95
N ARG A 8 10.63 7.63 -7.12
CA ARG A 8 10.24 7.67 -5.70
C ARG A 8 8.75 7.49 -5.41
N THR A 9 7.89 7.50 -6.42
CA THR A 9 6.43 7.33 -6.27
C THR A 9 5.88 6.21 -7.18
N MET A 10 6.76 5.51 -7.88
CA MET A 10 6.39 4.44 -8.80
C MET A 10 6.38 3.09 -8.09
N VAL A 11 5.24 2.40 -8.14
CA VAL A 11 5.06 1.05 -7.63
C VAL A 11 5.23 0.08 -8.79
N ARG A 12 6.08 -0.94 -8.62
CA ARG A 12 6.26 -2.02 -9.60
C ARG A 12 5.63 -3.30 -9.07
N LYS A 13 4.72 -3.89 -9.84
CA LYS A 13 4.05 -5.15 -9.48
C LYS A 13 3.77 -6.01 -10.72
N PHE A 14 3.77 -7.32 -10.51
CA PHE A 14 3.23 -8.25 -11.49
C PHE A 14 1.71 -8.19 -11.47
N PHE A 15 1.10 -7.79 -12.59
CA PHE A 15 -0.34 -7.66 -12.73
C PHE A 15 -0.76 -7.89 -14.18
N ALA A 16 -1.89 -8.58 -14.38
CA ALA A 16 -2.39 -8.94 -15.71
C ALA A 16 -1.36 -9.68 -16.58
N GLY A 17 -0.63 -10.63 -15.97
CA GLY A 17 0.30 -11.52 -16.66
C GLY A 17 1.66 -10.91 -17.04
N ARG A 18 1.98 -9.69 -16.58
CA ARG A 18 3.30 -9.08 -16.80
C ARG A 18 3.68 -8.11 -15.69
N GLU A 19 4.94 -7.69 -15.66
CA GLU A 19 5.35 -6.55 -14.83
C GLU A 19 4.70 -5.25 -15.31
N ARG A 20 4.19 -4.48 -14.36
CA ARG A 20 3.51 -3.20 -14.58
C ARG A 20 4.11 -2.15 -13.65
N ASN A 21 4.30 -0.96 -14.21
CA ASN A 21 4.54 0.24 -13.43
C ASN A 21 3.18 0.86 -13.11
N PHE A 22 3.00 1.27 -11.86
CA PHE A 22 1.88 2.06 -11.40
C PHE A 22 2.41 3.34 -10.79
N GLN A 23 1.83 4.48 -11.17
CA GLN A 23 2.21 5.76 -10.63
C GLN A 23 1.02 6.71 -10.70
N LEU A 24 0.76 7.48 -9.65
CA LEU A 24 -0.21 8.57 -9.71
C LEU A 24 0.56 9.89 -9.77
N ARG A 25 0.65 10.50 -10.96
CA ARG A 25 1.22 11.85 -11.08
C ARG A 25 0.12 12.87 -10.75
N LEU A 26 0.45 14.16 -10.76
CA LEU A 26 -0.48 15.20 -10.33
C LEU A 26 -1.83 15.19 -11.10
N GLY A 27 -1.79 14.89 -12.41
CA GLY A 27 -3.01 14.80 -13.22
C GLY A 27 -3.91 13.63 -12.79
N GLU A 28 -3.31 12.47 -12.61
CA GLU A 28 -3.95 11.23 -12.17
C GLU A 28 -4.47 11.35 -10.74
N ILE A 29 -3.76 12.05 -9.84
CA ILE A 29 -4.25 12.35 -8.48
C ILE A 29 -5.51 13.22 -8.56
N HIS A 30 -5.51 14.31 -9.32
CA HIS A 30 -6.71 15.14 -9.46
C HIS A 30 -7.88 14.39 -10.09
N GLU A 31 -7.62 13.48 -11.04
CA GLU A 31 -8.67 12.64 -11.63
C GLU A 31 -9.23 11.64 -10.62
N LEU A 32 -8.37 11.00 -9.84
CA LEU A 32 -8.77 10.12 -8.74
C LEU A 32 -9.66 10.85 -7.74
N GLU A 33 -9.27 12.06 -7.32
CA GLU A 33 -10.05 12.84 -6.36
C GLU A 33 -11.43 13.22 -6.89
N ARG A 34 -11.53 13.53 -8.20
CA ARG A 34 -12.82 13.76 -8.87
C ARG A 34 -13.67 12.48 -8.88
N ASN A 35 -13.08 11.35 -9.28
CA ASN A 35 -13.81 10.08 -9.45
C ASN A 35 -14.26 9.48 -8.11
N CYS A 36 -13.51 9.73 -7.03
CA CYS A 36 -13.85 9.34 -5.66
C CYS A 36 -14.65 10.39 -4.90
N SER A 37 -14.80 11.60 -5.45
CA SER A 37 -15.39 12.77 -4.77
C SER A 37 -14.79 13.00 -3.37
N ALA A 38 -13.48 12.80 -3.24
CA ALA A 38 -12.74 12.83 -1.98
C ALA A 38 -11.27 13.16 -2.24
N GLY A 39 -10.62 13.89 -1.34
CA GLY A 39 -9.18 14.14 -1.43
C GLY A 39 -8.37 12.85 -1.27
N ILE A 40 -7.15 12.82 -1.80
CA ILE A 40 -6.31 11.60 -1.79
C ILE A 40 -6.04 11.04 -0.39
N GLY A 41 -5.92 11.91 0.63
CA GLY A 41 -5.75 11.50 2.02
C GLY A 41 -6.99 10.78 2.59
N GLU A 42 -8.18 11.19 2.18
CA GLU A 42 -9.44 10.54 2.56
C GLU A 42 -9.59 9.19 1.85
N VAL A 43 -9.26 9.10 0.56
CA VAL A 43 -9.21 7.83 -0.18
C VAL A 43 -8.26 6.85 0.51
N MET A 44 -7.06 7.29 0.88
CA MET A 44 -6.08 6.48 1.62
C MET A 44 -6.64 5.98 2.96
N ALA A 45 -7.32 6.85 3.72
CA ALA A 45 -7.91 6.48 5.01
C ALA A 45 -9.06 5.46 4.86
N ARG A 46 -9.91 5.61 3.85
CA ARG A 46 -10.99 4.66 3.55
C ARG A 46 -10.45 3.29 3.18
N LEU A 47 -9.42 3.24 2.33
CA LEU A 47 -8.75 2.00 1.96
C LEU A 47 -8.16 1.30 3.20
N ALA A 48 -7.43 2.04 4.05
CA ALA A 48 -6.81 1.49 5.25
C ALA A 48 -7.80 1.00 6.32
N THR A 49 -9.01 1.56 6.35
CA THR A 49 -10.04 1.24 7.36
C THR A 49 -11.20 0.40 6.81
N HIS A 50 -11.05 -0.16 5.60
CA HIS A 50 -12.08 -0.95 4.93
C HIS A 50 -13.43 -0.22 4.74
N ARG A 51 -13.41 1.11 4.63
CA ARG A 51 -14.57 1.96 4.31
C ARG A 51 -14.56 2.45 2.85
N PHE A 52 -13.82 1.74 2.01
CA PHE A 52 -13.64 2.09 0.60
C PHE A 52 -14.92 1.88 -0.22
N GLY A 53 -15.14 2.77 -1.18
CA GLY A 53 -16.04 2.54 -2.31
C GLY A 53 -15.37 1.73 -3.41
N VAL A 54 -16.15 1.41 -4.45
CA VAL A 54 -15.65 0.68 -5.63
C VAL A 54 -14.57 1.47 -6.37
N ASN A 55 -14.76 2.78 -6.52
CA ASN A 55 -13.82 3.67 -7.21
C ASN A 55 -12.51 3.85 -6.43
N ASP A 56 -12.55 3.78 -5.10
CA ASP A 56 -11.35 3.87 -4.26
C ASP A 56 -10.38 2.70 -4.56
N ILE A 57 -10.85 1.61 -5.16
CA ILE A 57 -10.01 0.47 -5.57
C ILE A 57 -9.65 0.52 -7.05
N TRP A 58 -10.65 0.67 -7.93
CA TRP A 58 -10.41 0.54 -9.37
C TRP A 58 -9.77 1.75 -10.03
N GLU A 59 -10.08 2.96 -9.56
CA GLU A 59 -9.51 4.17 -10.13
C GLU A 59 -8.00 4.29 -9.85
N PRO A 60 -7.47 4.00 -8.65
CA PRO A 60 -6.03 3.96 -8.44
C PRO A 60 -5.31 2.95 -9.35
N VAL A 61 -5.90 1.79 -9.62
CA VAL A 61 -5.30 0.80 -10.53
C VAL A 61 -5.28 1.31 -11.96
N ARG A 62 -6.42 1.82 -12.45
CA ARG A 62 -6.57 2.37 -13.82
C ARG A 62 -5.65 3.57 -14.06
N LEU A 63 -5.75 4.58 -13.19
CA LEU A 63 -4.97 5.81 -13.26
C LEU A 63 -3.49 5.54 -12.97
N GLY A 64 -3.20 4.59 -12.08
CA GLY A 64 -1.85 4.12 -11.79
C GLY A 64 -1.17 3.55 -13.04
N LEU A 65 -1.86 2.72 -13.82
CA LEU A 65 -1.33 2.19 -15.08
C LEU A 65 -1.04 3.31 -16.10
N ILE A 66 -1.97 4.26 -16.25
CA ILE A 66 -1.80 5.42 -17.14
C ILE A 66 -0.59 6.27 -16.70
N GLY A 67 -0.49 6.52 -15.40
CA GLY A 67 0.63 7.23 -14.82
C GLY A 67 1.95 6.46 -14.91
N GLY A 68 1.90 5.14 -14.96
CA GLY A 68 3.05 4.25 -15.18
C GLY A 68 3.44 4.06 -16.65
N GLY A 69 2.71 4.68 -17.59
CA GLY A 69 3.02 4.70 -19.02
C GLY A 69 2.16 3.80 -19.91
N ALA A 70 1.14 3.12 -19.36
CA ALA A 70 0.15 2.44 -20.19
C ALA A 70 -0.76 3.45 -20.91
N SER A 71 -1.32 3.05 -22.06
CA SER A 71 -2.37 3.86 -22.71
C SER A 71 -3.68 3.81 -21.91
N ALA A 72 -4.53 4.83 -22.04
CA ALA A 72 -5.85 4.85 -21.39
C ALA A 72 -6.71 3.63 -21.78
N LEU A 73 -6.74 3.29 -23.08
CA LEU A 73 -7.46 2.12 -23.57
C LEU A 73 -6.93 0.81 -22.95
N GLU A 74 -5.61 0.67 -22.87
CA GLU A 74 -5.00 -0.51 -22.24
C GLU A 74 -5.35 -0.62 -20.76
N ALA A 75 -5.28 0.49 -20.02
CA ALA A 75 -5.62 0.53 -18.61
C ALA A 75 -7.10 0.14 -18.37
N ASP A 76 -8.02 0.71 -19.16
CA ASP A 76 -9.45 0.44 -19.08
C ASP A 76 -9.77 -1.03 -19.37
N LEU A 77 -9.22 -1.59 -20.47
CA LEU A 77 -9.41 -2.99 -20.82
C LEU A 77 -8.83 -3.93 -19.75
N THR A 78 -7.66 -3.58 -19.19
CA THR A 78 -7.04 -4.36 -18.13
C THR A 78 -7.94 -4.39 -16.91
N VAL A 79 -8.41 -3.23 -16.42
CA VAL A 79 -9.29 -3.15 -15.25
C VAL A 79 -10.62 -3.86 -15.49
N GLN A 80 -11.25 -3.67 -16.65
CA GLN A 80 -12.53 -4.33 -16.99
C GLN A 80 -12.43 -5.86 -16.96
N THR A 81 -11.29 -6.42 -17.40
CA THR A 81 -11.06 -7.88 -17.36
C THR A 81 -11.13 -8.45 -15.93
N TYR A 82 -10.73 -7.66 -14.94
CA TYR A 82 -10.68 -8.07 -13.53
C TYR A 82 -11.87 -7.56 -12.70
N HIS A 83 -12.75 -6.75 -13.28
CA HIS A 83 -13.87 -6.14 -12.57
C HIS A 83 -14.94 -7.20 -12.19
N PRO A 84 -15.75 -6.98 -11.14
CA PRO A 84 -16.97 -7.75 -10.92
C PRO A 84 -17.84 -7.83 -12.18
N PRO A 85 -18.45 -8.99 -12.47
CA PRO A 85 -18.58 -10.17 -11.59
C PRO A 85 -17.43 -11.20 -11.70
N HIS A 86 -16.38 -10.93 -12.48
CA HIS A 86 -15.34 -11.92 -12.75
C HIS A 86 -14.47 -12.21 -11.52
N TYR A 87 -14.15 -11.18 -10.73
CA TYR A 87 -13.34 -11.30 -9.52
C TYR A 87 -13.93 -10.48 -8.36
N PRO A 88 -13.77 -10.94 -7.10
CA PRO A 88 -14.10 -10.15 -5.91
C PRO A 88 -13.24 -8.88 -5.81
N ILE A 89 -13.87 -7.74 -5.51
CA ILE A 89 -13.19 -6.43 -5.40
C ILE A 89 -12.05 -6.46 -4.37
N ALA A 90 -12.24 -7.18 -3.25
CA ALA A 90 -11.30 -7.22 -2.15
C ALA A 90 -9.92 -7.80 -2.54
N GLU A 91 -9.83 -8.61 -3.60
CA GLU A 91 -8.56 -9.14 -4.10
C GLU A 91 -7.61 -8.04 -4.59
N PHE A 92 -8.16 -6.89 -5.02
CA PHE A 92 -7.39 -5.76 -5.55
C PHE A 92 -7.13 -4.66 -4.52
N LEU A 93 -7.64 -4.82 -3.29
CA LEU A 93 -7.48 -3.82 -2.22
C LEU A 93 -6.01 -3.54 -1.91
N SER A 94 -5.18 -4.59 -1.78
CA SER A 94 -3.75 -4.42 -1.48
C SER A 94 -3.04 -3.61 -2.57
N LEU A 95 -3.34 -3.90 -3.83
CA LEU A 95 -2.74 -3.17 -4.96
C LEU A 95 -3.16 -1.69 -4.93
N ALA A 96 -4.43 -1.39 -4.71
CA ALA A 96 -4.91 -0.02 -4.60
C ALA A 96 -4.25 0.74 -3.42
N VAL A 97 -4.13 0.09 -2.26
CA VAL A 97 -3.42 0.63 -1.09
C VAL A 97 -1.98 0.98 -1.43
N GLU A 98 -1.24 0.06 -2.05
CA GLU A 98 0.17 0.27 -2.40
C GLU A 98 0.36 1.43 -3.38
N ILE A 99 -0.51 1.55 -4.39
CA ILE A 99 -0.47 2.63 -5.37
C ILE A 99 -0.73 3.99 -4.70
N VAL A 100 -1.79 4.09 -3.88
CA VAL A 100 -2.14 5.34 -3.20
C VAL A 100 -1.06 5.71 -2.17
N GLN A 101 -0.56 4.74 -1.40
CA GLN A 101 0.53 4.97 -0.45
C GLN A 101 1.82 5.40 -1.15
N GLY A 102 2.17 4.78 -2.27
CA GLY A 102 3.34 5.16 -3.07
C GLY A 102 3.25 6.59 -3.59
N ALA A 103 2.05 7.07 -3.94
CA ALA A 103 1.81 8.45 -4.34
C ALA A 103 1.93 9.45 -3.16
N VAL A 104 1.37 9.10 -1.99
CA VAL A 104 1.30 10.02 -0.83
C VAL A 104 2.60 10.04 -0.02
N ASN A 105 3.16 8.87 0.28
CA ASN A 105 4.31 8.72 1.18
C ASN A 105 5.62 8.50 0.44
N GLY A 106 5.55 8.28 -0.88
CA GLY A 106 6.65 7.74 -1.65
C GLY A 106 6.78 6.22 -1.45
N VAL A 107 7.42 5.59 -2.42
CA VAL A 107 7.88 4.22 -2.31
C VAL A 107 9.25 4.27 -1.61
N PRO A 108 9.44 3.54 -0.49
CA PRO A 108 10.75 3.46 0.13
C PRO A 108 11.74 2.92 -0.91
N PRO A 109 13.00 3.41 -0.93
CA PRO A 109 14.00 2.86 -1.83
C PRO A 109 14.11 1.37 -1.55
N GLY A 110 13.65 0.56 -2.50
CA GLY A 110 13.70 -0.88 -2.39
C GLY A 110 15.17 -1.29 -2.34
N LYS A 111 15.53 -2.13 -1.36
CA LYS A 111 16.60 -3.09 -1.59
C LYS A 111 16.16 -3.91 -2.79
N ASP A 112 16.84 -3.76 -3.91
CA ASP A 112 16.67 -4.64 -5.05
C ASP A 112 16.61 -6.09 -4.53
N GLU A 113 15.58 -6.81 -4.97
CA GLU A 113 15.26 -8.15 -4.51
C GLU A 113 16.50 -9.06 -4.54
N THR A 114 17.10 -9.28 -3.38
CA THR A 114 17.96 -10.44 -3.17
C THR A 114 17.09 -11.51 -2.54
N GLU A 115 17.07 -12.65 -3.20
CA GLU A 115 16.49 -13.92 -2.79
C GLU A 115 16.57 -14.17 -1.26
N GLY A 116 15.46 -14.66 -0.70
CA GLY A 116 15.40 -15.51 0.48
C GLY A 116 16.28 -15.14 1.69
N ALA A 117 15.73 -14.41 2.65
CA ALA A 117 16.20 -14.46 4.03
C ALA A 117 15.00 -14.48 4.99
N SER A 118 14.61 -15.69 5.38
CA SER A 118 13.84 -15.92 6.60
C SER A 118 14.77 -15.65 7.80
N ALA A 119 14.47 -14.63 8.61
CA ALA A 119 15.00 -14.46 9.96
C ALA A 119 14.16 -13.40 10.69
N GLN A 120 13.21 -13.87 11.51
CA GLN A 120 13.29 -13.87 12.98
C GLN A 120 12.77 -12.59 13.64
N ALA A 121 11.71 -12.78 14.42
CA ALA A 121 11.11 -11.79 15.30
C ALA A 121 12.16 -11.25 16.29
N PRO A 122 12.18 -9.93 16.58
CA PRO A 122 13.05 -9.40 17.62
C PRO A 122 12.60 -9.93 18.99
N GLY A 123 13.53 -10.56 19.69
CA GLY A 123 13.32 -11.10 21.03
C GLY A 123 12.87 -10.01 22.00
N THR A 124 11.74 -10.25 22.66
CA THR A 124 11.39 -9.52 23.89
C THR A 124 12.38 -9.90 24.98
N SER A 125 13.34 -9.01 25.26
CA SER A 125 14.11 -9.06 26.49
C SER A 125 13.19 -8.86 27.70
N PRO A 126 13.29 -9.68 28.76
CA PRO A 126 12.50 -9.46 29.97
C PRO A 126 13.09 -8.28 30.75
N SER A 127 12.28 -7.25 30.97
CA SER A 127 12.61 -6.15 31.87
C SER A 127 12.51 -6.66 33.30
N SER A 128 13.65 -6.83 33.96
CA SER A 128 13.74 -7.07 35.40
C SER A 128 13.91 -5.73 36.13
N SER A 129 12.89 -5.34 36.89
CA SER A 129 12.95 -4.28 37.91
C SER A 129 11.78 -4.50 38.88
N ALA A 130 11.96 -5.33 39.92
CA ALA A 130 12.14 -4.92 41.33
C ALA A 130 10.78 -4.66 42.07
N PRO A 131 10.65 -4.71 43.42
CA PRO A 131 11.71 -4.59 44.42
C PRO A 131 11.62 -5.50 45.67
N GLU A 132 12.70 -5.40 46.43
CA GLU A 132 12.93 -5.81 47.81
C GLU A 132 11.78 -5.44 48.77
N ARG A 133 11.31 -6.42 49.57
CA ARG A 133 10.64 -6.15 50.86
C ARG A 133 11.21 -7.03 51.96
N SER A 134 12.13 -6.42 52.69
CA SER A 134 12.47 -6.74 54.07
C SER A 134 11.23 -6.73 54.97
N ARG A 135 11.10 -7.76 55.83
CA ARG A 135 10.86 -7.70 57.29
C ARG A 135 10.08 -8.91 57.81
N GLY A 136 10.63 -9.53 58.87
CA GLY A 136 9.80 -9.90 60.01
C GLY A 136 9.67 -11.39 60.34
N SER A 137 10.59 -11.87 61.17
CA SER A 137 10.44 -12.96 62.15
C SER A 137 9.02 -13.10 62.75
N ARG A 138 8.45 -14.33 62.76
CA ARG A 138 7.71 -14.85 63.94
C ARG A 138 7.49 -16.38 63.96
N ARG A 139 8.23 -17.01 64.87
CA ARG A 139 8.00 -18.23 65.70
C ARG A 139 6.73 -19.10 65.55
N LYS A 140 7.02 -20.41 65.67
CA LYS A 140 6.36 -21.50 66.44
C LYS A 140 4.94 -21.93 66.06
N ARG A 141 4.79 -23.22 65.72
CA ARG A 141 4.55 -24.30 66.70
C ARG A 141 5.01 -25.63 66.14
#